data_AF-A0A969LQ88-F1
#
_entry.id   AF-A0A969LQ88-F1
#
_cell.length_a   1.000
_cell.length_b   1.000
_cell.length_c   1.000
_cell.angle_alpha   90.00
_cell.angle_beta   90.00
_cell.angle_gamma   90.00
#
_symmetry.space_group_name_H-M   'P 1'
#
loop_
_entity.id
_entity.type
_entity.pdbx_description
1 polymer ?
#
loop_
_entity_poly.entity_id
_entity_poly.type
_entity_poly.pdbx_seq_one_letter_code
_entity_poly.pdbx_strand_id
1 'polypeptide(L)'
;MERHFFFKGAHTMKVAQIWRYPVKSMAGEPLNHASIGPLGIEGDRVVHVENEDGHVITSRTHHRLLGRHARLNASGEPVVDGLLW
;
A
#
# COMPACT_ATOMS: atom_id res chain seq x y z
N MET A 1 -38.65 15.34 -28.70
CA MET A 1 -37.99 14.04 -28.92
C MET A 1 -36.98 13.83 -27.80
N GLU A 2 -37.41 13.32 -26.65
CA GLU A 2 -36.55 13.07 -25.49
C GLU A 2 -35.90 11.69 -25.61
N ARG A 3 -34.57 11.65 -25.71
CA ARG A 3 -33.81 10.39 -25.71
C ARG A 3 -33.58 9.98 -24.25
N HIS A 4 -34.38 9.02 -23.79
CA HIS A 4 -34.11 8.30 -22.55
C HIS A 4 -32.94 7.33 -22.78
N PHE A 5 -31.75 7.69 -22.31
CA PHE A 5 -30.61 6.77 -22.25
C PHE A 5 -30.81 5.80 -21.08
N PHE A 6 -31.14 4.55 -21.37
CA PHE A 6 -31.07 3.46 -20.39
C PHE A 6 -29.61 3.02 -20.23
N PHE A 7 -28.98 3.37 -19.10
CA PHE A 7 -27.73 2.73 -18.70
C PHE A 7 -28.04 1.30 -18.23
N LYS A 8 -27.72 0.31 -19.08
CA LYS A 8 -27.77 -1.10 -18.74
C LYS A 8 -26.60 -1.45 -17.82
N GLY A 9 -26.90 -1.88 -16.59
CA GLY A 9 -26.07 -2.79 -15.78
C GLY A 9 -24.84 -2.20 -15.09
N ALA A 10 -25.03 -1.49 -13.99
CA ALA A 10 -23.95 -1.33 -13.01
C ALA A 10 -23.86 -2.61 -12.17
N HIS A 11 -22.82 -3.42 -12.39
CA HIS A 11 -22.47 -4.47 -11.43
C HIS A 11 -22.01 -3.80 -10.14
N THR A 12 -22.75 -4.02 -9.06
CA THR A 12 -22.42 -3.45 -7.74
C THR A 12 -21.30 -4.28 -7.12
N MET A 13 -20.14 -3.66 -6.92
CA MET A 13 -19.01 -4.23 -6.20
C MET A 13 -18.80 -3.45 -4.91
N LYS A 14 -18.37 -4.15 -3.85
CA LYS A 14 -18.00 -3.55 -2.57
C LYS A 14 -16.51 -3.77 -2.33
N VAL A 15 -15.78 -2.69 -2.01
CA VAL A 15 -14.40 -2.78 -1.53
C VAL A 15 -14.42 -3.49 -0.18
N ALA A 16 -13.79 -4.66 -0.09
CA ALA A 16 -13.75 -5.43 1.15
C ALA A 16 -12.74 -4.84 2.14
N GLN A 17 -11.55 -4.49 1.67
CA GLN A 17 -10.45 -3.97 2.47
C GLN A 17 -9.54 -3.07 1.62
N ILE A 18 -8.86 -2.15 2.29
CA ILE A 18 -7.78 -1.35 1.72
C ILE A 18 -6.53 -1.62 2.55
N TRP A 19 -5.41 -1.81 1.89
CA TRP A 19 -4.12 -2.05 2.53
C TRP A 19 -3.07 -1.12 1.94
N ARG A 20 -2.20 -0.59 2.80
CA ARG A 20 -1.02 0.20 2.41
C ARG A 20 0.23 -0.50 2.89
N TYR A 21 1.28 -0.51 2.07
CA TYR A 21 2.55 -1.17 2.35
C TYR A 21 3.69 -0.14 2.27
N PRO A 22 3.95 0.63 3.34
CA PRO A 22 4.93 1.72 3.29
C PRO A 22 6.35 1.29 2.93
N VAL A 23 6.73 0.08 3.33
CA VAL A 23 8.01 -0.54 3.01
C VAL A 23 7.82 -1.70 2.04
N LYS A 24 8.56 -1.70 0.94
CA LYS A 24 8.55 -2.80 -0.03
C LYS A 24 8.88 -4.15 0.66
N SER A 25 8.07 -5.17 0.37
CA SER A 25 8.24 -6.56 0.82
C SER A 25 7.95 -6.82 2.31
N MET A 26 7.41 -5.84 3.04
CA MET A 26 6.98 -6.00 4.43
C MET A 26 5.46 -6.13 4.54
N ALA A 27 4.96 -6.59 5.69
CA ALA A 27 3.54 -6.54 6.00
C ALA A 27 3.09 -5.09 6.16
N GLY A 28 1.91 -4.77 5.62
CA GLY A 28 1.38 -3.42 5.61
C GLY A 28 0.40 -3.15 6.75
N GLU A 29 -0.35 -2.05 6.60
CA GLU A 29 -1.41 -1.62 7.49
C GLU A 29 -2.78 -1.62 6.79
N PRO A 30 -3.85 -2.03 7.48
CA PRO A 30 -5.21 -1.88 6.95
C PRO A 30 -5.64 -0.42 7.04
N LEU A 31 -6.36 0.06 6.03
CA LEU A 31 -6.91 1.42 5.96
C LEU A 31 -8.43 1.39 5.85
N ASN A 32 -9.08 2.36 6.49
CA ASN A 32 -10.52 2.60 6.34
C ASN A 32 -10.85 3.47 5.11
N HIS A 33 -9.91 4.30 4.69
CA HIS A 33 -10.00 5.16 3.52
C HIS A 33 -8.59 5.41 2.97
N ALA A 34 -8.48 5.74 1.68
CA ALA A 34 -7.22 6.09 1.05
C ALA A 34 -7.45 7.10 -0.07
N SER A 35 -6.52 8.05 -0.19
CA SER A 35 -6.41 8.92 -1.36
C SER A 35 -5.65 8.20 -2.47
N ILE A 36 -6.16 8.25 -3.69
CA ILE A 36 -5.49 7.71 -4.87
C ILE A 36 -4.88 8.88 -5.65
N GLY A 37 -3.55 8.96 -5.65
CA GLY A 37 -2.79 9.88 -6.47
C GLY A 37 -2.30 9.23 -7.78
N PRO A 38 -1.52 9.98 -8.59
CA PRO A 38 -0.98 9.47 -9.85
C PRO A 38 -0.10 8.22 -9.72
N LEU A 39 0.45 7.97 -8.53
CA LEU A 39 1.31 6.83 -8.22
C LEU A 39 0.59 5.70 -7.46
N GLY A 40 -0.72 5.83 -7.22
CA GLY A 40 -1.52 4.89 -6.44
C GLY A 40 -1.93 5.44 -5.07
N ILE A 41 -2.09 4.55 -4.08
CA ILE A 41 -2.43 4.94 -2.70
C ILE A 41 -1.32 5.81 -2.14
N GLU A 42 -1.66 6.99 -1.62
CA GLU A 42 -0.69 7.86 -0.97
C GLU A 42 0.03 7.16 0.20
N GLY A 43 1.36 7.21 0.17
CA GLY A 43 2.22 6.57 1.17
C GLY A 43 2.46 5.07 0.94
N ASP A 44 1.96 4.47 -0.13
CA ASP A 44 2.34 3.11 -0.50
C ASP A 44 3.78 3.07 -1.03
N ARG A 45 4.57 2.11 -0.53
CA ARG A 45 5.94 1.79 -0.98
C ARG A 45 6.87 2.99 -1.10
N VAL A 46 6.89 3.84 -0.08
CA VAL A 46 7.74 5.04 -0.03
C VAL A 46 9.22 4.72 0.19
N VAL A 47 9.53 3.53 0.73
CA VAL A 47 10.91 3.06 0.94
C VAL A 47 11.07 1.56 0.62
N HIS A 48 12.31 1.14 0.42
CA HIS A 48 12.70 -0.27 0.29
C HIS A 48 13.98 -0.56 1.08
N VAL A 49 14.28 -1.83 1.32
CA VAL A 49 15.54 -2.27 1.93
C VAL A 49 16.59 -2.45 0.84
N GLU A 50 17.80 -1.95 1.08
CA GLU A 50 19.00 -2.26 0.29
C GLU A 50 20.02 -3.01 1.15
N ASN A 51 20.88 -3.81 0.51
CA ASN A 51 22.08 -4.32 1.15
C ASN A 51 23.21 -3.27 1.10
N GLU A 52 24.37 -3.61 1.67
CA GLU A 52 25.55 -2.72 1.69
C GLU A 52 26.07 -2.35 0.28
N ASP A 53 25.76 -3.17 -0.73
CA ASP A 53 26.11 -2.93 -2.14
C ASP A 53 25.07 -2.07 -2.89
N GLY A 54 24.00 -1.62 -2.23
CA GLY A 54 22.90 -0.89 -2.86
C GLY A 54 21.91 -1.76 -3.63
N HIS A 55 21.97 -3.08 -3.49
CA HIS A 55 21.01 -3.99 -4.12
C HIS A 55 19.72 -4.06 -3.31
N VAL A 56 18.59 -3.88 -4.01
CA VAL A 56 17.26 -4.01 -3.40
C VAL A 56 17.03 -5.42 -2.88
N ILE A 57 16.76 -5.51 -1.58
CA ILE A 57 16.38 -6.75 -0.92
C ILE A 57 14.86 -6.93 -1.02
N THR A 58 14.42 -8.15 -1.33
CA THR A 58 12.99 -8.48 -1.40
C THR A 58 12.65 -9.73 -0.61
N SER A 59 11.38 -9.92 -0.31
CA SER A 59 10.88 -11.12 0.37
C SER A 59 11.12 -12.41 -0.43
N ARG A 60 11.42 -12.34 -1.74
CA ARG A 60 11.78 -13.52 -2.56
C ARG A 60 13.07 -14.19 -2.13
N THR A 61 14.00 -13.44 -1.55
CA THR A 61 15.29 -13.96 -1.05
C THR A 61 15.39 -13.84 0.47
N HIS A 62 14.70 -12.87 1.06
CA HIS A 62 14.70 -12.59 2.49
C HIS A 62 13.28 -12.69 3.03
N HIS A 63 12.75 -13.92 3.09
CA HIS A 63 11.36 -14.22 3.46
C HIS A 63 10.94 -13.61 4.81
N ARG A 64 11.89 -13.39 5.74
CA ARG A 64 11.65 -12.77 7.04
C ARG A 64 11.10 -11.35 6.96
N LEU A 65 11.28 -10.66 5.83
CA LEU A 65 10.67 -9.34 5.61
C LEU A 65 9.14 -9.39 5.70
N LEU A 66 8.51 -10.51 5.32
CA LEU A 66 7.05 -10.67 5.42
C LEU A 66 6.51 -10.61 6.86
N GLY A 67 7.36 -10.88 7.86
CA GLY A 67 6.98 -10.82 9.27
C GLY A 67 7.19 -9.45 9.93
N ARG A 68 7.68 -8.45 9.17
CA ARG A 68 7.92 -7.08 9.65
C ARG A 68 6.72 -6.21 9.31
N HIS A 69 6.20 -5.48 10.29
CA HIS A 69 5.00 -4.66 10.13
C HIS A 69 5.36 -3.21 9.91
N ALA A 70 5.11 -2.71 8.70
CA ALA A 70 5.30 -1.33 8.31
C ALA A 70 3.98 -0.55 8.35
N ARG A 71 4.02 0.65 8.93
CA ARG A 71 2.94 1.65 8.88
C ARG A 71 3.50 3.06 8.73
N LEU A 72 2.67 4.04 8.41
CA LEU A 72 3.08 5.45 8.54
C LEU A 72 2.72 6.00 9.92
N ASN A 73 3.58 6.85 10.49
CA ASN A 73 3.26 7.65 11.66
C ASN A 73 2.42 8.88 11.30
N ALA A 74 2.09 9.71 12.29
CA ALA A 74 1.31 10.94 12.08
C ALA A 74 2.01 11.98 11.18
N SER A 75 3.33 11.92 11.07
CA SER A 75 4.14 12.78 10.20
C SER A 75 4.30 12.21 8.78
N GLY A 76 3.75 11.03 8.50
CA GLY A 76 3.89 10.37 7.20
C GLY A 76 5.19 9.57 7.04
N GLU A 77 5.94 9.34 8.11
CA GLU A 77 7.20 8.58 8.05
C GLU A 77 6.95 7.09 8.31
N PRO A 78 7.69 6.18 7.62
CA PRO A 78 7.59 4.76 7.89
C PRO A 78 8.06 4.40 9.30
N VAL A 79 7.30 3.53 9.95
CA VAL A 79 7.62 2.88 11.23
C VAL A 79 7.54 1.37 11.02
N VAL A 80 8.60 0.65 11.37
CA VAL A 80 8.68 -0.81 11.27
C VAL A 80 8.80 -1.40 12.67
N ASP A 81 7.84 -2.26 13.04
CA ASP A 81 7.78 -2.92 14.36
C ASP A 81 7.90 -1.93 15.54
N GLY A 82 7.45 -0.69 15.36
CA GLY A 82 7.48 0.37 16.38
C GLY A 82 8.72 1.27 16.35
N LEU A 83 9.69 1.00 15.47
CA LEU A 83 10.89 1.82 15.29
C LEU A 83 10.75 2.70 14.05
N LEU A 84 11.23 3.94 14.12
CA LEU A 84 11.36 4.79 12.94
C LEU A 84 12.31 4.11 11.95
N TRP A 85 11.93 4.20 10.67
CA TRP A 85 12.72 3.67 9.56
C TRP A 85 14.05 4.39 9.38
#